data_AF-A0AAU3FYR2-F1
#
_entry.id   AF-A0AAU3FYR2-F1
#
_cell.length_a   1.000
_cell.length_b   1.000
_cell.length_c   1.000
_cell.angle_alpha   90.00
_cell.angle_beta   90.00
_cell.angle_gamma   90.00
#
_symmetry.space_group_name_H-M   'P 1'
#
loop_
_entity.id
_entity.type
_entity.pdbx_description
1 polymer ?
#
loop_
_entity_poly.entity_id
_entity_poly.type
_entity_poly.pdbx_seq_one_letter_code
_entity_poly.pdbx_strand_id
1 'polypeptide(L)'
;MTIDPMHKWCDLALPYDSRVRGCLFGGAIGDALGSAVEFMSLPEIRSAYGSDGIQDLLSSKITNDTQMTLFTAEGLIRSHLQCANLVTSVRDAYDRWFDTQQVRRPMLSDEGPRTGWLREQAWLYARPAPGSACLSGLQSGRGSLELPAPGAIGIINPGSKGCGTVMRSALFGLLPYDRLNRPRVVPTSPTDIRQQLSPQGLSR
;
A
#
# COMPACT_ATOMS: atom_id res chain seq x y z
N MET A 1 11.86 23.36 -35.85
CA MET A 1 12.18 23.54 -34.43
C MET A 1 11.62 22.32 -33.71
N THR A 2 12.44 21.29 -33.57
CA THR A 2 12.03 19.98 -33.06
C THR A 2 12.08 20.04 -31.54
N ILE A 3 10.93 19.93 -30.87
CA ILE A 3 10.91 19.77 -29.42
C ILE A 3 11.27 18.30 -29.16
N ASP A 4 12.46 18.07 -28.61
CA ASP A 4 12.88 16.78 -28.08
C ASP A 4 12.05 16.48 -26.80
N PRO A 5 11.13 15.48 -26.81
CA PRO A 5 10.30 15.16 -25.65
C PRO A 5 11.07 14.42 -24.55
N MET A 6 12.27 13.90 -24.83
CA MET A 6 13.03 13.06 -23.91
C MET A 6 14.01 13.84 -23.04
N HIS A 7 14.33 15.10 -23.37
CA HIS A 7 15.32 15.88 -22.63
C HIS A 7 14.78 16.54 -21.34
N LYS A 8 13.48 16.49 -21.05
CA LYS A 8 12.88 17.19 -19.88
C LYS A 8 12.68 16.35 -18.61
N TRP A 9 12.94 15.04 -18.65
CA TRP A 9 12.64 14.17 -17.51
C TRP A 9 13.85 13.92 -16.59
N CYS A 10 15.07 14.16 -17.05
CA CYS A 10 16.29 13.91 -16.28
C CYS A 10 16.58 15.00 -15.22
N ASP A 11 16.09 16.23 -15.41
CA ASP A 11 16.43 17.38 -14.56
C ASP A 11 15.43 17.66 -13.42
N LEU A 12 14.38 16.85 -13.29
CA LEU A 12 13.40 16.95 -12.20
C LEU A 12 13.48 15.70 -11.33
N ALA A 13 14.57 15.58 -10.57
CA ALA A 13 14.56 14.72 -9.40
C ALA A 13 13.56 15.32 -8.38
N LEU A 14 12.27 15.05 -8.57
CA LEU A 14 11.19 15.53 -7.71
C LEU A 14 11.54 15.23 -6.24
N PRO A 15 11.27 16.13 -5.29
CA PRO A 15 11.46 15.87 -3.87
C PRO A 15 10.85 14.53 -3.45
N TYR A 16 11.48 13.82 -2.51
CA TYR A 16 11.04 12.48 -2.10
C TYR A 16 9.58 12.45 -1.66
N ASP A 17 9.16 13.43 -0.85
CA ASP A 17 7.78 13.60 -0.40
C ASP A 17 6.81 13.81 -1.57
N SER A 18 7.25 14.54 -2.61
CA SER A 18 6.46 14.74 -3.83
C SER A 18 6.27 13.45 -4.61
N ARG A 19 7.30 12.58 -4.68
CA ARG A 19 7.20 11.25 -5.29
C ARG A 19 6.26 10.33 -4.51
N VAL A 20 6.34 10.35 -3.18
CA VAL A 20 5.45 9.56 -2.31
C VAL A 20 3.99 10.01 -2.44
N ARG A 21 3.74 11.32 -2.36
CA ARG A 21 2.39 11.89 -2.56
C ARG A 21 1.86 11.59 -3.96
N GLY A 22 2.68 11.80 -4.99
CA GLY A 22 2.31 11.51 -6.37
C GLY A 22 1.96 10.04 -6.59
N CYS A 23 2.71 9.12 -5.98
CA CYS A 23 2.41 7.69 -6.01
C CYS A 23 1.06 7.36 -5.35
N LEU A 24 0.81 7.89 -4.14
CA LEU A 24 -0.44 7.66 -3.42
C LEU A 24 -1.65 8.25 -4.15
N PHE A 25 -1.56 9.52 -4.58
CA PHE A 25 -2.64 10.18 -5.30
C PHE A 25 -2.87 9.59 -6.69
N GLY A 26 -1.79 9.31 -7.44
CA GLY A 26 -1.87 8.67 -8.74
C GLY A 26 -2.51 7.29 -8.67
N GLY A 27 -2.15 6.50 -7.65
CA GLY A 27 -2.79 5.21 -7.38
C GLY A 27 -4.28 5.35 -7.07
N ALA A 28 -4.66 6.28 -6.19
CA ALA A 28 -6.06 6.50 -5.83
C ALA A 28 -6.92 7.05 -6.99
N ILE A 29 -6.35 7.93 -7.81
CA ILE A 29 -7.02 8.43 -9.03
C ILE A 29 -7.19 7.30 -10.04
N GLY A 30 -6.15 6.49 -10.26
CA GLY A 30 -6.20 5.33 -11.15
C GLY A 30 -7.23 4.29 -10.71
N ASP A 31 -7.30 4.01 -9.42
CA ASP A 31 -8.31 3.13 -8.80
C ASP A 31 -9.73 3.69 -9.03
N ALA A 32 -9.97 4.95 -8.69
CA ALA A 32 -11.28 5.58 -8.87
C ALA A 32 -11.73 5.59 -10.34
N LEU A 33 -10.83 5.94 -11.27
CA LEU A 33 -11.09 5.94 -12.71
C LEU A 33 -11.37 4.52 -13.22
N GLY A 34 -10.54 3.55 -12.83
CA GLY A 34 -10.67 2.15 -13.26
C GLY A 34 -11.93 1.48 -12.74
N SER A 35 -12.37 1.82 -11.52
CA SER A 35 -13.57 1.24 -10.90
C SER A 35 -14.85 1.46 -11.72
N ALA A 36 -14.93 2.58 -12.45
CA ALA A 36 -16.07 2.90 -13.30
C ALA A 36 -16.21 1.96 -14.50
N VAL A 37 -15.16 1.21 -14.84
CA VAL A 37 -15.08 0.36 -16.03
C VAL A 37 -14.61 -1.08 -15.74
N GLU A 38 -14.50 -1.47 -14.47
CA GLU A 38 -13.84 -2.70 -13.99
C GLU A 38 -14.36 -4.01 -14.61
N PHE A 39 -15.58 -4.03 -15.13
CA PHE A 39 -16.19 -5.19 -15.78
C PHE A 39 -16.61 -4.95 -17.23
N MET A 40 -16.18 -3.83 -17.80
CA MET A 40 -16.43 -3.51 -19.20
C MET A 40 -15.29 -4.03 -20.06
N SER A 41 -15.63 -4.66 -21.18
CA SER A 41 -14.69 -4.92 -22.26
C SER A 41 -14.25 -3.61 -22.92
N LEU A 42 -13.08 -3.60 -23.56
CA LEU A 42 -12.59 -2.42 -24.28
C LEU A 42 -13.60 -1.87 -25.32
N PRO A 43 -14.32 -2.69 -26.11
CA PRO A 43 -15.39 -2.20 -26.98
C PRO A 43 -16.54 -1.51 -26.23
N GLU A 44 -16.96 -2.05 -25.08
CA GLU A 44 -18.01 -1.44 -24.26
C GLU A 44 -17.54 -0.09 -23.69
N ILE A 45 -16.30 -0.01 -23.20
CA ILE A 45 -15.71 1.24 -22.72
C ILE A 45 -15.71 2.29 -23.83
N ARG A 46 -15.26 1.91 -25.03
CA ARG A 46 -15.21 2.83 -26.17
C ARG A 46 -16.59 3.24 -26.68
N SER A 47 -17.57 2.35 -26.60
CA SER A 47 -18.96 2.66 -26.92
C SER A 47 -19.54 3.68 -25.95
N ALA A 48 -19.25 3.55 -24.66
CA ALA A 48 -19.78 4.43 -23.61
C ALA A 48 -19.05 5.78 -23.52
N TYR A 49 -17.73 5.81 -23.72
CA TYR A 49 -16.89 6.98 -23.42
C TYR A 49 -16.11 7.53 -24.62
N GLY A 50 -16.22 6.93 -25.81
CA GLY A 50 -15.49 7.33 -27.02
C GLY A 50 -14.18 6.57 -27.23
N SER A 51 -13.50 6.82 -28.36
CA SER A 51 -12.30 6.06 -28.78
C SER A 51 -11.17 6.07 -27.75
N ASP A 52 -11.06 7.17 -27.02
CA ASP A 52 -10.03 7.41 -26.01
C ASP A 52 -10.40 6.82 -24.64
N GLY A 53 -11.58 6.19 -24.52
CA GLY A 53 -12.06 5.59 -23.28
C GLY A 53 -12.43 6.63 -22.22
N ILE A 54 -12.46 6.20 -20.96
CA ILE A 54 -12.78 7.08 -19.83
C ILE A 54 -11.63 8.08 -19.60
N GLN A 55 -11.97 9.37 -19.62
CA GLN A 55 -11.01 10.48 -19.45
C GLN A 55 -11.24 11.25 -18.14
N ASP A 56 -12.48 11.26 -17.65
CA ASP A 56 -12.89 12.02 -16.47
C ASP A 56 -13.19 11.11 -15.27
N LEU A 57 -12.90 11.63 -14.08
CA LEU A 57 -13.32 11.00 -12.83
C LEU A 57 -14.83 11.15 -12.65
N LEU A 58 -15.58 10.08 -12.93
CA LEU A 58 -17.03 10.02 -12.72
C LEU A 58 -17.41 9.91 -11.25
N SER A 59 -16.49 9.41 -10.42
CA SER A 59 -16.65 9.29 -8.98
C SER A 59 -15.30 9.44 -8.29
N SER A 60 -15.29 10.01 -7.09
CA SER A 60 -14.12 10.01 -6.20
C SER A 60 -14.10 8.80 -5.27
N LYS A 61 -14.93 7.78 -5.55
CA LYS A 61 -15.00 6.57 -4.73
C LYS A 61 -13.79 5.69 -5.01
N ILE A 62 -13.09 5.33 -3.94
CA ILE A 62 -11.95 4.41 -3.98
C ILE A 62 -12.40 2.99 -3.66
N THR A 63 -11.63 1.99 -4.12
CA THR A 63 -11.90 0.57 -3.90
C THR A 63 -11.00 0.00 -2.80
N ASN A 64 -11.06 -1.32 -2.63
CA ASN A 64 -10.13 -2.05 -1.77
C ASN A 64 -8.66 -1.83 -2.16
N ASP A 65 -8.36 -1.46 -3.40
CA ASP A 65 -6.97 -1.27 -3.85
C ASP A 65 -6.33 -0.07 -3.18
N THR A 66 -7.01 1.07 -3.17
CA THR A 66 -6.55 2.23 -2.40
C THR A 66 -6.56 1.95 -0.91
N GLN A 67 -7.62 1.31 -0.37
CA GLN A 67 -7.66 0.99 1.07
C GLN A 67 -6.46 0.14 1.49
N MET A 68 -6.18 -0.93 0.75
CA MET A 68 -5.07 -1.83 1.05
C MET A 68 -3.71 -1.15 0.84
N THR A 69 -3.59 -0.25 -0.14
CA THR A 69 -2.39 0.57 -0.33
C THR A 69 -2.11 1.47 0.88
N LEU A 70 -3.14 2.05 1.48
CA LEU A 70 -2.99 2.82 2.72
C LEU A 70 -2.55 1.95 3.89
N PHE A 71 -3.09 0.73 4.02
CA PHE A 71 -2.61 -0.22 5.02
C PHE A 71 -1.17 -0.71 4.73
N THR A 72 -0.75 -0.82 3.46
CA THR A 72 0.67 -1.01 3.12
C THR A 72 1.51 0.13 3.69
N ALA A 73 1.10 1.38 3.48
CA ALA A 73 1.79 2.56 4.02
C ALA A 73 1.91 2.51 5.55
N GLU A 74 0.80 2.21 6.25
CA GLU A 74 0.80 2.05 7.71
C GLU A 74 1.77 0.96 8.17
N GLY A 75 1.78 -0.20 7.51
CA GLY A 75 2.70 -1.30 7.81
C GLY A 75 4.16 -0.92 7.63
N LEU A 76 4.49 -0.20 6.55
CA LEU A 76 5.84 0.30 6.30
C LEU A 76 6.29 1.33 7.34
N ILE A 77 5.41 2.27 7.71
CA ILE A 77 5.68 3.29 8.73
C ILE A 77 5.89 2.61 10.10
N ARG A 78 5.00 1.69 10.50
CA ARG A 78 5.11 1.00 11.80
C ARG A 78 6.35 0.12 11.87
N SER A 79 6.67 -0.61 10.80
CA SER A 79 7.92 -1.36 10.69
C SER A 79 9.13 -0.48 11.02
N HIS A 80 9.15 0.73 10.44
CA HIS A 80 10.23 1.68 10.66
C HIS A 80 10.27 2.21 12.09
N LEU A 81 9.14 2.70 12.61
CA LEU A 81 9.06 3.32 13.94
C LEU A 81 9.34 2.33 15.07
N GLN A 82 9.02 1.06 14.87
CA GLN A 82 9.14 0.00 15.88
C GLN A 82 10.38 -0.88 15.67
N CYS A 83 11.21 -0.58 14.66
CA CYS A 83 12.34 -1.43 14.25
C CYS A 83 11.96 -2.90 14.03
N ALA A 84 10.72 -3.14 13.58
CA ALA A 84 10.12 -4.46 13.47
C ALA A 84 10.45 -5.14 12.14
N ASN A 85 10.04 -6.41 11.98
CA ASN A 85 10.12 -7.08 10.69
C ASN A 85 9.11 -6.45 9.71
N LEU A 86 9.59 -6.07 8.51
CA LEU A 86 8.76 -5.41 7.48
C LEU A 86 7.61 -6.29 7.01
N VAL A 87 7.86 -7.57 6.74
CA VAL A 87 6.84 -8.50 6.24
C VAL A 87 5.77 -8.72 7.31
N THR A 88 6.17 -8.93 8.56
CA THR A 88 5.23 -9.04 9.69
C THR A 88 4.41 -7.76 9.85
N SER A 89 5.04 -6.59 9.82
CA SER A 89 4.35 -5.31 10.02
C SER A 89 3.32 -5.00 8.92
N VAL A 90 3.66 -5.31 7.66
CA VAL A 90 2.74 -5.17 6.52
C VAL A 90 1.60 -6.20 6.62
N ARG A 91 1.91 -7.44 7.02
CA ARG A 91 0.88 -8.47 7.25
C ARG A 91 -0.10 -8.03 8.33
N ASP A 92 0.40 -7.54 9.46
CA ASP A 92 -0.43 -7.05 10.55
C ASP A 92 -1.33 -5.88 10.11
N ALA A 93 -0.83 -5.03 9.21
CA ALA A 93 -1.63 -3.96 8.61
C ALA A 93 -2.74 -4.50 7.70
N TYR A 94 -2.47 -5.51 6.87
CA TYR A 94 -3.53 -6.17 6.09
C TYR A 94 -4.53 -6.92 6.97
N ASP A 95 -4.10 -7.44 8.11
CA ASP A 95 -4.97 -8.04 9.10
C ASP A 95 -5.92 -7.00 9.71
N ARG A 96 -5.43 -5.78 9.97
CA ARG A 96 -6.27 -4.65 10.40
C ARG A 96 -7.25 -4.22 9.31
N TRP A 97 -6.81 -4.15 8.05
CA TRP A 97 -7.70 -3.92 6.92
C TRP A 97 -8.79 -4.99 6.83
N PHE A 98 -8.41 -6.26 6.95
CA PHE A 98 -9.37 -7.36 6.92
C PHE A 98 -10.42 -7.24 8.02
N ASP A 99 -10.02 -6.82 9.23
CA ASP A 99 -10.96 -6.57 10.32
C ASP A 99 -12.01 -5.50 9.93
N THR A 100 -11.63 -4.43 9.20
CA THR A 100 -12.60 -3.42 8.72
C THR A 100 -13.59 -3.98 7.69
N GLN A 101 -13.25 -5.07 7.01
CA GLN A 101 -14.14 -5.79 6.09
C GLN A 101 -15.08 -6.78 6.79
N GLN A 102 -14.78 -7.17 8.03
CA GLN A 102 -15.59 -8.13 8.81
C GLN A 102 -16.60 -7.43 9.72
N VAL A 103 -16.20 -6.35 10.37
CA VAL A 103 -17.06 -5.60 11.31
C VAL A 103 -17.67 -4.34 10.67
N ARG A 104 -18.78 -3.82 11.22
CA ARG A 104 -19.55 -2.73 10.58
C ARG A 104 -19.10 -1.31 10.98
N ARG A 105 -18.31 -1.18 12.04
CA ARG A 105 -17.85 0.10 12.57
C ARG A 105 -16.50 -0.05 13.27
N PRO A 106 -15.72 1.04 13.40
CA PRO A 106 -14.55 1.07 14.25
C PRO A 106 -14.85 0.54 15.65
N MET A 107 -14.00 -0.37 16.13
CA MET A 107 -13.90 -0.64 17.55
C MET A 107 -12.98 0.41 18.15
N LEU A 108 -13.34 0.95 19.32
CA LEU A 108 -12.52 1.95 20.01
C LEU A 108 -11.12 1.38 20.29
N SER A 109 -10.12 2.25 20.49
CA SER A 109 -8.69 1.89 20.56
C SER A 109 -8.36 0.82 21.60
N ASP A 110 -9.25 0.58 22.56
CA ASP A 110 -9.08 -0.37 23.67
C ASP A 110 -9.92 -1.66 23.50
N GLU A 111 -10.68 -1.75 22.42
CA GLU A 111 -11.54 -2.87 22.07
C GLU A 111 -10.90 -3.66 20.90
N GLY A 112 -10.36 -4.84 21.21
CA GLY A 112 -9.86 -5.82 20.22
C GLY A 112 -8.35 -6.03 20.19
N PRO A 113 -7.86 -7.06 19.47
CA PRO A 113 -6.49 -7.56 19.58
C PRO A 113 -5.43 -6.75 18.80
N ARG A 114 -5.81 -5.73 18.02
CA ARG A 114 -4.90 -5.02 17.10
C ARG A 114 -5.05 -3.51 17.20
N THR A 115 -3.94 -2.77 17.24
CA THR A 115 -3.88 -1.29 17.29
C THR A 115 -3.43 -0.68 15.95
N GLY A 116 -3.92 0.51 15.58
CA GLY A 116 -3.52 1.19 14.33
C GLY A 116 -4.35 2.44 14.02
N TRP A 117 -3.78 3.39 13.26
CA TRP A 117 -4.42 4.67 12.95
C TRP A 117 -5.56 4.52 11.94
N LEU A 118 -5.38 3.64 10.96
CA LEU A 118 -6.34 3.47 9.87
C LEU A 118 -7.59 2.70 10.28
N ARG A 119 -7.49 1.75 11.21
CA ARG A 119 -8.66 0.99 11.71
C ARG A 119 -9.66 1.87 12.49
N GLU A 120 -9.27 3.06 12.92
CA GLU A 120 -10.15 3.99 13.62
C GLU A 120 -10.98 4.84 12.65
N GLN A 121 -10.65 4.83 11.35
CA GLN A 121 -11.32 5.65 10.35
C GLN A 121 -12.59 4.96 9.85
N ALA A 122 -13.76 5.51 10.19
CA ALA A 122 -15.06 4.93 9.83
C ALA A 122 -15.25 4.72 8.32
N TRP A 123 -14.66 5.57 7.48
CA TRP A 123 -14.79 5.45 6.02
C TRP A 123 -14.07 4.21 5.44
N LEU A 124 -13.09 3.64 6.14
CA LEU A 124 -12.39 2.40 5.75
C LEU A 124 -13.21 1.12 6.01
N TYR A 125 -14.42 1.26 6.57
CA TYR A 125 -15.39 0.18 6.77
C TYR A 125 -16.39 0.07 5.62
N ALA A 126 -16.31 0.97 4.64
CA ALA A 126 -16.95 0.76 3.35
C ALA A 126 -16.35 -0.48 2.70
N ARG A 127 -17.21 -1.38 2.20
CA ARG A 127 -16.83 -2.69 1.64
C ARG A 127 -17.06 -2.73 0.13
N PRO A 128 -16.15 -2.18 -0.69
CA PRO A 128 -16.31 -2.10 -2.15
C PRO A 128 -16.11 -3.45 -2.88
N ALA A 129 -16.58 -4.57 -2.33
CA ALA A 129 -16.51 -5.91 -2.92
C ALA A 129 -15.08 -6.38 -3.30
N PRO A 130 -14.15 -6.51 -2.33
CA PRO A 130 -12.79 -6.98 -2.60
C PRO A 130 -12.76 -8.38 -3.22
N GLY A 131 -11.76 -8.63 -4.07
CA GLY A 131 -11.56 -9.93 -4.73
C GLY A 131 -11.50 -11.10 -3.74
N SER A 132 -12.21 -12.19 -4.05
CA SER A 132 -12.38 -13.36 -3.17
C SER A 132 -11.07 -13.99 -2.70
N ALA A 133 -10.06 -14.05 -3.56
CA ALA A 133 -8.74 -14.58 -3.24
C ALA A 133 -7.97 -13.73 -2.21
N CYS A 134 -8.21 -12.42 -2.16
CA CYS A 134 -7.59 -11.55 -1.18
C CYS A 134 -8.16 -11.81 0.21
N LEU A 135 -9.50 -11.87 0.32
CA LEU A 135 -10.18 -12.16 1.58
C LEU A 135 -9.86 -13.57 2.09
N SER A 136 -9.97 -14.59 1.23
CA SER A 136 -9.64 -15.96 1.63
C SER A 136 -8.17 -16.11 2.00
N GLY A 137 -7.27 -15.38 1.32
CA GLY A 137 -5.85 -15.38 1.62
C GLY A 137 -5.52 -14.82 3.00
N LEU A 138 -6.14 -13.70 3.38
CA LEU A 138 -5.97 -13.10 4.71
C LEU A 138 -6.63 -13.96 5.79
N GLN A 139 -7.78 -14.55 5.51
CA GLN A 139 -8.46 -15.44 6.46
C GLN A 139 -7.65 -16.71 6.74
N SER A 140 -7.22 -17.43 5.69
CA SER A 140 -6.44 -18.67 5.81
C SER A 140 -5.01 -18.43 6.27
N GLY A 141 -4.45 -17.26 5.97
CA GLY A 141 -3.10 -16.89 6.36
C GLY A 141 -3.00 -16.27 7.75
N ARG A 142 -4.10 -15.89 8.38
CA ARG A 142 -4.06 -15.19 9.67
C ARG A 142 -3.25 -16.00 10.70
N GLY A 143 -2.26 -15.36 11.33
CA GLY A 143 -1.40 -15.97 12.35
C GLY A 143 -0.28 -16.90 11.84
N SER A 144 -0.22 -17.26 10.56
CA SER A 144 0.91 -18.03 10.00
C SER A 144 1.98 -17.10 9.42
N LEU A 145 3.26 -17.32 9.67
CA LEU A 145 4.37 -16.63 9.01
C LEU A 145 5.24 -17.58 8.17
N GLU A 146 4.74 -18.77 7.83
CA GLU A 146 5.46 -19.68 6.94
C GLU A 146 5.51 -19.08 5.53
N LEU A 147 6.59 -18.32 5.31
CA LEU A 147 6.91 -17.77 4.00
C LEU A 147 7.63 -18.86 3.22
N PRO A 148 7.11 -19.23 2.04
CA PRO A 148 7.85 -20.11 1.15
C PRO A 148 9.16 -19.43 0.74
N ALA A 149 10.16 -20.22 0.39
CA ALA A 149 11.38 -19.70 -0.22
C ALA A 149 11.04 -18.86 -1.47
N PRO A 150 11.82 -17.83 -1.82
CA PRO A 150 11.61 -17.08 -3.06
C PRO A 150 11.49 -18.01 -4.28
N GLY A 151 10.42 -17.85 -5.05
CA GLY A 151 10.13 -18.68 -6.22
C GLY A 151 9.39 -20.00 -5.93
N ALA A 152 9.24 -20.41 -4.67
CA ALA A 152 8.43 -21.57 -4.31
C ALA A 152 6.93 -21.25 -4.32
N ILE A 153 6.11 -22.27 -4.58
CA ILE A 153 4.65 -22.15 -4.57
C ILE A 153 4.18 -21.91 -3.13
N GLY A 154 3.42 -20.83 -2.92
CA GLY A 154 2.81 -20.54 -1.63
C GLY A 154 1.66 -21.51 -1.31
N ILE A 155 1.52 -21.87 -0.03
CA ILE A 155 0.48 -22.80 0.44
C ILE A 155 -0.92 -22.16 0.48
N ILE A 156 -0.99 -20.83 0.58
CA ILE A 156 -2.25 -20.08 0.60
C ILE A 156 -2.64 -19.74 -0.83
N ASN A 157 -3.83 -20.17 -1.25
CA ASN A 157 -4.39 -19.91 -2.58
C ASN A 157 -3.38 -20.18 -3.73
N PRO A 158 -2.80 -21.40 -3.85
CA PRO A 158 -1.70 -21.69 -4.77
C PRO A 158 -2.03 -21.45 -6.26
N GLY A 159 -3.31 -21.48 -6.62
CA GLY A 159 -3.80 -21.20 -7.98
C GLY A 159 -4.12 -19.73 -8.26
N SER A 160 -4.01 -18.84 -7.27
CA SER A 160 -4.36 -17.43 -7.45
C SER A 160 -3.32 -16.69 -8.29
N LYS A 161 -3.78 -16.04 -9.37
CA LYS A 161 -2.97 -15.23 -10.30
C LYS A 161 -3.49 -13.81 -10.44
N GLY A 162 -4.33 -13.36 -9.50
CA GLY A 162 -4.96 -12.04 -9.55
C GLY A 162 -3.95 -10.90 -9.36
N CYS A 163 -4.34 -9.70 -9.80
CA CYS A 163 -3.55 -8.48 -9.70
C CYS A 163 -3.38 -7.93 -8.27
N GLY A 164 -4.09 -8.48 -7.27
CA GLY A 164 -4.19 -7.94 -5.91
C GLY A 164 -2.87 -7.56 -5.23
N THR A 165 -1.77 -8.26 -5.53
CA THR A 165 -0.45 -7.90 -5.00
C THR A 165 0.15 -6.67 -5.68
N VAL A 166 -0.01 -6.53 -7.00
CA VAL A 166 0.56 -5.43 -7.79
C VAL A 166 -0.14 -4.11 -7.46
N MET A 167 -1.46 -4.13 -7.24
CA MET A 167 -2.28 -2.93 -7.01
C MET A 167 -1.88 -2.15 -5.75
N ARG A 168 -1.09 -2.77 -4.85
CA ARG A 168 -0.65 -2.20 -3.57
C ARG A 168 0.85 -2.26 -3.35
N SER A 169 1.65 -2.49 -4.40
CA SER A 169 3.10 -2.70 -4.28
C SER A 169 3.95 -1.43 -4.47
N ALA A 170 3.38 -0.37 -5.05
CA ALA A 170 4.13 0.81 -5.48
C ALA A 170 4.99 1.45 -4.37
N LEU A 171 4.50 1.43 -3.13
CA LEU A 171 5.20 2.01 -1.97
C LEU A 171 6.48 1.26 -1.59
N PHE A 172 6.61 -0.03 -1.91
CA PHE A 172 7.87 -0.77 -1.65
C PHE A 172 9.02 -0.21 -2.48
N GLY A 173 8.75 0.25 -3.71
CA GLY A 173 9.73 0.89 -4.58
C GLY A 173 10.16 2.30 -4.14
N LEU A 174 9.45 2.88 -3.16
CA LEU A 174 9.74 4.20 -2.59
C LEU A 174 10.41 4.10 -1.22
N LEU A 175 10.76 2.90 -0.76
CA LEU A 175 11.56 2.76 0.45
C LEU A 175 12.98 3.31 0.20
N PRO A 176 13.51 4.16 1.09
CA PRO A 176 14.84 4.74 0.90
C PRO A 176 15.93 3.65 0.86
N TYR A 177 16.77 3.71 -0.18
CA TYR A 177 17.78 2.71 -0.55
C TYR A 177 18.78 2.38 0.57
N ASP A 178 19.16 3.36 1.39
CA ASP A 178 20.11 3.20 2.51
C ASP A 178 19.66 2.19 3.60
N ARG A 179 18.40 1.75 3.58
CA ARG A 179 17.80 0.96 4.66
C ARG A 179 17.66 -0.53 4.38
N LEU A 180 17.85 -0.98 3.14
CA LEU A 180 17.87 -2.42 2.83
C LEU A 180 19.23 -3.08 3.14
N ASN A 181 20.30 -2.28 3.27
CA ASN A 181 21.68 -2.75 3.43
C ASN A 181 22.42 -2.28 4.70
N ARG A 182 21.79 -1.55 5.64
CA ARG A 182 22.45 -1.25 6.93
C ARG A 182 22.37 -2.46 7.86
N PRO A 183 23.50 -2.98 8.40
CA PRO A 183 23.43 -3.97 9.47
C PRO A 183 22.66 -3.38 10.65
N ARG A 184 21.70 -4.15 11.19
CA ARG A 184 20.93 -3.78 12.37
C ARG A 184 21.89 -3.60 13.56
N VAL A 185 22.17 -2.35 13.93
CA VAL A 185 22.64 -2.07 15.28
C VAL A 185 21.40 -2.10 16.16
N VAL A 186 21.23 -3.19 16.91
CA VAL A 186 20.22 -3.26 17.98
C VAL A 186 20.69 -2.31 19.07
N PRO A 187 19.95 -1.23 19.41
CA PRO A 187 20.34 -0.36 20.50
C PRO A 187 20.30 -1.17 21.80
N THR A 188 21.44 -1.28 22.48
CA THR A 188 21.56 -2.04 23.73
C THR A 188 21.19 -1.20 24.96
N SER A 189 20.88 0.10 24.79
CA SER A 189 20.42 0.96 25.87
C SER A 189 19.41 2.06 25.45
N PRO A 190 18.54 2.54 26.38
CA PRO A 190 17.61 3.64 26.13
C PRO A 190 18.26 4.98 25.77
N THR A 191 19.56 5.15 26.06
CA THR A 191 20.30 6.40 25.86
C THR A 191 20.64 6.65 24.38
N ASP A 192 20.80 5.58 23.59
CA ASP A 192 21.18 5.64 22.18
C ASP A 192 20.08 6.23 21.28
N ILE A 193 18.82 6.12 21.69
CA ILE A 193 17.65 6.62 20.93
C ILE A 193 17.66 8.16 20.87
N ARG A 194 18.13 8.85 21.92
CA ARG A 194 18.15 10.32 21.94
C ARG A 194 19.27 10.93 21.08
N GLN A 195 20.39 10.22 20.91
CA GLN A 195 21.49 10.70 20.08
C GLN A 195 21.20 10.56 18.58
N GLN A 196 20.46 9.53 18.17
CA GLN A 196 20.06 9.35 16.76
C GLN A 196 18.98 10.32 16.27
N LEU A 197 18.28 11.01 17.19
CA LEU A 197 17.20 11.96 16.87
C LEU A 197 17.64 13.44 16.93
N SER A 198 18.94 13.73 17.10
CA SER A 198 19.44 15.11 17.12
C SER A 198 19.65 15.65 15.69
N PRO A 199 19.17 16.86 15.33
CA PRO A 199 19.22 17.40 13.96
C PRO A 199 20.60 17.79 13.40
N GLN A 200 21.71 17.29 13.95
CA GLN A 200 23.05 17.82 13.64
C GLN A 200 23.83 17.08 12.53
N GLY A 201 23.16 16.28 11.69
CA GLY A 201 23.82 15.46 10.67
C GLY A 201 23.76 15.97 9.22
N LEU A 202 23.13 17.11 8.94
CA LEU A 202 23.01 17.67 7.58
C LEU A 202 23.79 18.99 7.46
N SER A 203 25.10 18.90 7.58
CA SER A 203 26.05 19.94 7.20
C SER A 203 27.43 19.34 7.06
N ARG A 204 27.76 18.88 5.86
CA ARG A 204 29.03 19.06 5.13
C ARG A 204 29.03 18.20 3.86
#